data_AF-A0AAU9NQB1-F1
#
_entry.id   AF-A0AAU9NQB1-F1
#
_cell.length_a   1.000
_cell.length_b   1.000
_cell.length_c   1.000
_cell.angle_alpha   90.00
_cell.angle_beta   90.00
_cell.angle_gamma   90.00
#
_symmetry.space_group_name_H-M   'P 1'
#
loop_
_entity.id
_entity.type
_entity.pdbx_description
1 polymer ?
#
loop_
_entity_poly.entity_id
_entity_poly.type
_entity_poly.pdbx_seq_one_letter_code
_entity_poly.pdbx_strand_id
1 'polypeptide(L)'
;MGRHSGHIVMDATLRSCDVDCYLILKNKLYLEGKGGLFEFLVIRLKEHGHVVVVLAEGARWWERDHKGELFTVKYIDPTYMIRALTVNATDNLHCTLLAHSTINGIMVGYTGFVIGPINGNYAYIPMEDVAQAKSPVGTKDHKWACVRSITAHPNFQFTT
;
A
#
# COMPACT_ATOMS: atom_id res chain seq x y z
N MET A 1 -0.34 1.76 7.41
CA MET A 1 0.91 2.05 6.67
C MET A 1 0.57 2.26 5.21
N GLY A 2 1.06 3.34 4.58
CA GLY A 2 0.76 3.62 3.18
C GLY A 2 -0.04 4.90 2.93
N ARG A 3 -0.09 5.82 3.92
CA ARG A 3 -0.77 7.13 3.87
C ARG A 3 -0.74 7.89 2.54
N HIS A 4 0.35 7.80 1.77
CA HIS A 4 0.53 8.60 0.54
C HIS A 4 0.80 7.81 -0.74
N SER A 5 1.29 6.57 -0.66
CA SER A 5 1.80 5.82 -1.83
C SER A 5 1.10 4.49 -2.10
N GLY A 6 0.81 3.68 -1.08
CA GLY A 6 0.12 2.39 -1.21
C GLY A 6 1.00 1.20 -1.62
N HIS A 7 2.31 1.38 -1.85
CA HIS A 7 3.19 0.30 -2.36
C HIS A 7 3.24 -0.95 -1.47
N ILE A 8 3.29 -0.79 -0.15
CA ILE A 8 3.32 -1.91 0.81
C ILE A 8 2.07 -2.78 0.66
N VAL A 9 0.92 -2.13 0.54
CA VAL A 9 -0.36 -2.81 0.42
C VAL A 9 -0.45 -3.50 -0.95
N MET A 10 0.03 -2.84 -2.01
CA MET A 10 0.06 -3.41 -3.35
C MET A 10 0.90 -4.68 -3.42
N ASP A 11 2.14 -4.64 -2.91
CA ASP A 11 3.03 -5.80 -2.91
C ASP A 11 2.53 -6.91 -1.98
N ALA A 12 1.87 -6.57 -0.86
CA ALA A 12 1.21 -7.56 0.00
C ALA A 12 0.06 -8.27 -0.73
N THR A 13 -0.81 -7.52 -1.42
CA THR A 13 -1.90 -8.09 -2.22
C THR A 13 -1.38 -9.00 -3.33
N LEU A 14 -0.33 -8.59 -4.05
CA LEU A 14 0.28 -9.42 -5.11
C LEU A 14 0.92 -10.70 -4.57
N ARG A 15 1.44 -10.68 -3.34
CA ARG A 15 2.08 -11.86 -2.73
C ARG A 15 1.09 -12.80 -2.07
N SER A 16 0.05 -12.26 -1.44
CA SER A 16 -0.95 -13.07 -0.75
C SER A 16 -1.95 -13.71 -1.71
N CYS A 17 -2.32 -13.03 -2.81
CA CYS A 17 -3.37 -13.46 -3.75
C CYS A 17 -4.77 -13.72 -3.16
N ASP A 18 -4.94 -13.64 -1.84
CA ASP A 18 -6.19 -13.89 -1.10
C ASP A 18 -6.98 -12.60 -0.81
N VAL A 19 -6.66 -11.48 -1.46
CA VAL A 19 -7.31 -10.19 -1.21
C VAL A 19 -8.32 -9.92 -2.31
N ASP A 20 -9.59 -9.74 -1.93
CA ASP A 20 -10.67 -9.44 -2.87
C ASP A 20 -10.77 -7.96 -3.21
N CYS A 21 -10.43 -7.08 -2.26
CA CYS A 21 -10.57 -5.64 -2.45
C CYS A 21 -9.39 -4.87 -1.89
N TYR A 22 -8.84 -3.99 -2.72
CA TYR A 22 -7.70 -3.14 -2.40
C TYR A 22 -8.12 -1.66 -2.51
N LEU A 23 -7.95 -0.89 -1.42
CA LEU A 23 -8.45 0.49 -1.37
C LEU A 23 -7.30 1.50 -1.14
N ILE A 24 -7.08 2.38 -2.13
CA ILE A 24 -6.19 3.55 -2.00
C ILE A 24 -7.05 4.76 -1.62
N LEU A 25 -6.71 5.39 -0.50
CA LEU A 25 -7.36 6.60 0.03
C LEU A 25 -7.38 7.82 -0.91
N LYS A 26 -6.76 7.76 -2.10
CA LYS A 26 -6.75 8.85 -3.08
C LYS A 26 -7.90 8.81 -4.09
N ASN A 27 -8.49 7.64 -4.32
CA ASN A 27 -9.66 7.55 -5.21
C ASN A 27 -10.90 7.94 -4.40
N LYS A 28 -11.72 8.86 -4.92
CA LYS A 28 -13.04 9.13 -4.35
C LYS A 28 -13.87 7.85 -4.47
N LEU A 29 -13.97 7.10 -3.38
CA LEU A 29 -14.71 5.84 -3.34
C LEU A 29 -16.19 6.14 -3.20
N TYR A 30 -17.00 5.49 -4.04
CA TYR A 30 -18.45 5.48 -3.89
C TYR A 30 -18.81 4.31 -2.98
N LEU A 31 -19.18 4.61 -1.74
CA LEU A 31 -19.52 3.61 -0.72
C LEU A 31 -20.86 2.94 -1.07
N GLU A 32 -21.91 3.73 -1.29
CA GLU A 32 -23.30 3.25 -1.46
C GLU A 32 -23.85 3.57 -2.85
N GLY A 33 -24.39 2.56 -3.55
CA GLY A 33 -25.15 2.71 -4.80
C GLY A 33 -24.81 1.64 -5.84
N LYS A 34 -25.41 1.74 -7.03
CA LYS A 34 -25.27 0.72 -8.09
C LYS A 34 -23.85 0.72 -8.65
N GLY A 35 -23.11 -0.38 -8.49
CA GLY A 35 -21.67 -0.49 -8.77
C GLY A 35 -20.75 0.04 -7.66
N GLY A 36 -21.29 0.34 -6.48
CA GLY A 36 -20.53 0.80 -5.32
C GLY A 36 -19.76 -0.32 -4.62
N LEU A 37 -18.91 0.07 -3.66
CA LEU A 37 -18.08 -0.87 -2.88
C LEU A 37 -18.95 -1.93 -2.18
N PHE A 38 -20.08 -1.54 -1.59
CA PHE A 38 -20.94 -2.49 -0.88
C PHE A 38 -21.61 -3.52 -1.77
N GLU A 39 -22.06 -3.14 -2.98
CA GLU A 39 -22.66 -4.11 -3.91
C GLU A 39 -21.63 -5.17 -4.33
N PHE A 40 -20.40 -4.74 -4.62
CA PHE A 40 -19.30 -5.65 -4.92
C PHE A 40 -19.01 -6.62 -3.77
N LEU A 41 -18.93 -6.10 -2.53
CA LEU A 41 -18.73 -6.90 -1.32
C LEU A 41 -19.85 -7.93 -1.11
N VAL A 42 -21.11 -7.53 -1.30
CA VAL A 42 -22.27 -8.42 -1.15
C VAL A 42 -22.26 -9.53 -2.19
N ILE A 43 -21.91 -9.24 -3.44
CA ILE A 43 -21.79 -10.24 -4.51
C ILE A 43 -20.69 -11.26 -4.15
N ARG A 44 -19.49 -10.77 -3.81
CA ARG A 44 -18.35 -11.63 -3.43
C ARG A 44 -18.65 -12.48 -2.19
N LEU A 45 -19.34 -11.92 -1.21
CA LEU A 45 -19.73 -12.65 0.00
C LEU A 45 -20.69 -13.80 -0.32
N LYS A 46 -21.61 -13.63 -1.28
CA LYS A 46 -22.52 -14.70 -1.74
C LYS A 46 -21.77 -15.79 -2.52
N GLU A 47 -20.76 -15.43 -3.30
CA GLU A 47 -19.98 -16.37 -4.13
C GLU A 47 -18.98 -17.19 -3.30
N HIS A 48 -18.24 -16.55 -2.39
CA HIS A 48 -17.10 -17.16 -1.68
C HIS A 48 -17.37 -17.43 -0.18
N GLY A 49 -18.45 -16.89 0.40
CA GLY A 49 -18.79 -17.03 1.82
C GLY A 49 -17.94 -16.17 2.77
N HIS A 50 -16.85 -15.57 2.28
CA HIS A 50 -15.98 -14.65 3.00
C HIS A 50 -15.42 -13.60 2.03
N VAL A 51 -14.98 -12.46 2.55
CA VAL A 51 -14.35 -11.39 1.77
C VAL A 51 -13.23 -10.76 2.59
N VAL A 52 -12.07 -10.59 1.96
CA VAL A 52 -10.90 -9.92 2.56
C VAL A 52 -10.68 -8.57 1.90
N VAL A 53 -10.81 -7.50 2.68
CA VAL A 53 -10.58 -6.12 2.24
C VAL A 53 -9.33 -5.56 2.92
N VAL A 54 -8.42 -5.00 2.12
CA VAL A 54 -7.21 -4.35 2.63
C VAL A 54 -7.28 -2.83 2.41
N LEU A 55 -7.06 -2.10 3.51
CA LEU A 55 -7.14 -0.65 3.60
C LEU A 55 -5.77 -0.07 3.96
N ALA A 56 -5.28 0.92 3.21
CA ALA A 56 -3.94 1.50 3.43
C ALA A 56 -3.80 2.28 4.75
N GLU A 57 -4.89 2.82 5.29
CA GLU A 57 -4.99 3.30 6.68
C GLU A 57 -6.45 3.69 6.98
N GLY A 58 -6.92 3.46 8.21
CA GLY A 58 -8.01 4.26 8.77
C GLY A 58 -9.43 3.69 8.79
N ALA A 59 -9.68 2.38 8.79
CA ALA A 59 -11.03 1.79 8.78
C ALA A 59 -11.92 2.01 10.03
N ARG A 60 -11.56 2.93 10.94
CA ARG A 60 -12.29 3.16 12.21
C ARG A 60 -13.70 3.73 12.02
N TRP A 61 -14.05 4.19 10.81
CA TRP A 61 -15.40 4.69 10.52
C TRP A 61 -16.45 3.57 10.55
N TRP A 62 -16.09 2.33 10.20
CA TRP A 62 -17.05 1.24 10.06
C TRP A 62 -17.71 0.84 11.40
N GLU A 63 -16.90 0.72 12.46
CA GLU A 63 -17.39 0.40 13.82
C GLU A 63 -18.34 1.44 14.42
N ARG A 64 -18.31 2.68 13.91
CA ARG A 64 -19.16 3.77 14.41
C ARG A 64 -20.58 3.73 13.86
N ASP A 65 -20.75 3.38 12.59
CA ASP A 65 -22.00 3.68 11.86
C ASP A 65 -22.89 2.44 11.62
N HIS A 66 -22.38 1.20 11.74
CA HIS A 66 -23.09 -0.01 11.30
C HIS A 66 -23.23 -1.09 12.40
N LYS A 67 -23.84 -0.74 13.54
CA LYS A 67 -24.01 -1.65 14.71
C LYS A 67 -25.04 -2.79 14.52
N GLY A 68 -25.72 -2.90 13.38
CA GLY A 68 -26.89 -3.77 13.20
C GLY A 68 -26.88 -4.70 11.97
N GLU A 69 -25.77 -4.80 11.24
CA GLU A 69 -25.70 -5.68 10.05
C GLU A 69 -25.29 -7.13 10.38
N LEU A 70 -25.81 -8.06 9.58
CA LEU A 70 -25.78 -9.51 9.79
C LEU A 70 -24.42 -10.20 9.53
N PHE A 71 -23.34 -9.46 9.28
CA PHE A 71 -22.04 -10.03 8.90
C PHE A 71 -20.94 -9.71 9.91
N THR A 72 -20.06 -10.69 10.15
CA THR A 72 -18.95 -10.57 11.10
C THR A 72 -17.79 -9.83 10.46
N VAL A 73 -17.57 -8.58 10.85
CA VAL A 73 -16.39 -7.81 10.45
C VAL A 73 -15.29 -7.95 11.49
N LYS A 74 -14.13 -8.45 11.08
CA LYS A 74 -12.92 -8.50 11.92
C LYS A 74 -11.92 -7.46 11.41
N TYR A 75 -11.73 -6.40 12.17
CA TYR A 75 -10.70 -5.41 11.87
C TYR A 75 -9.35 -5.86 12.43
N ILE A 76 -8.33 -5.88 11.58
CA ILE A 76 -6.95 -6.22 11.95
C ILE A 76 -6.08 -5.00 11.63
N ASP A 77 -5.46 -4.41 12.64
CA ASP A 77 -4.45 -3.36 12.46
C ASP A 77 -3.05 -3.90 12.76
N PRO A 78 -2.30 -4.33 11.73
CA PRO A 78 -0.95 -4.84 11.91
C PRO A 78 0.10 -3.73 12.01
N THR A 79 -0.28 -2.45 12.07
CA THR A 79 0.67 -1.31 11.97
C THR A 79 1.81 -1.38 12.99
N TYR A 80 1.52 -1.75 14.24
CA TYR A 80 2.59 -1.92 15.23
C TYR A 80 3.40 -3.20 14.97
N MET A 81 2.72 -4.31 14.63
CA MET A 81 3.38 -5.58 14.35
C MET A 81 4.39 -5.45 13.22
N ILE A 82 4.03 -4.84 12.10
CA ILE A 82 4.94 -4.69 10.95
C ILE A 82 6.09 -3.70 11.20
N ARG A 83 5.96 -2.78 12.15
CA ARG A 83 7.03 -1.79 12.47
C ARG A 83 7.93 -2.21 13.61
N ALA A 84 7.51 -3.17 14.42
CA ALA A 84 8.24 -3.63 15.61
C ALA A 84 8.95 -4.98 15.40
N LEU A 85 8.75 -5.63 14.25
CA LEU A 85 9.42 -6.89 13.93
C LEU A 85 10.92 -6.69 13.68
N THR A 86 11.68 -7.74 13.96
CA THR A 86 13.09 -7.79 13.61
C THR A 86 13.26 -7.78 12.10
N VAL A 87 14.35 -7.16 11.66
CA VAL A 87 14.73 -6.95 10.26
C VAL A 87 15.00 -8.30 9.55
N ASN A 88 14.56 -8.42 8.30
CA ASN A 88 14.89 -9.56 7.43
C ASN A 88 16.34 -9.44 6.87
N ALA A 89 16.94 -10.54 6.43
CA ALA A 89 18.30 -10.55 5.89
C ALA A 89 18.51 -9.54 4.74
N THR A 90 17.52 -9.41 3.84
CA THR A 90 17.58 -8.43 2.73
C THR A 90 17.63 -6.99 3.23
N ASP A 91 16.80 -6.64 4.21
CA ASP A 91 16.78 -5.30 4.77
C ASP A 91 18.04 -5.01 5.58
N ASN A 92 18.61 -6.02 6.26
CA ASN A 92 19.87 -5.90 6.98
C ASN A 92 21.03 -5.57 6.03
N LEU A 93 21.13 -6.31 4.93
CA LEU A 93 22.13 -6.06 3.89
C LEU A 93 21.94 -4.67 3.28
N HIS A 94 20.69 -4.30 2.98
CA HIS A 94 20.38 -2.99 2.42
C HIS A 94 20.79 -1.84 3.34
N CYS A 95 20.45 -1.91 4.64
CA CYS A 95 20.86 -0.93 5.64
C CYS A 95 22.39 -0.84 5.75
N THR A 96 23.08 -1.97 5.70
CA THR A 96 24.55 -2.00 5.74
C THR A 96 25.17 -1.32 4.52
N LEU A 97 24.65 -1.59 3.32
CA LEU A 97 25.12 -0.97 2.07
C LEU A 97 24.84 0.54 2.02
N LEU A 98 23.65 0.97 2.48
CA LEU A 98 23.31 2.38 2.62
C LEU A 98 24.29 3.08 3.59
N ALA A 99 24.59 2.46 4.73
CA ALA A 99 25.50 3.02 5.73
C ALA A 99 26.92 3.21 5.18
N HIS A 100 27.51 2.16 4.58
CA HIS A 100 28.85 2.24 3.98
C HIS A 100 28.93 3.28 2.87
N SER A 101 27.92 3.33 1.99
CA SER A 101 27.91 4.29 0.89
C SER A 101 27.78 5.73 1.39
N THR A 102 26.97 5.94 2.44
CA THR A 102 26.84 7.24 3.10
C THR A 102 28.17 7.70 3.70
N ILE A 103 28.87 6.82 4.41
CA ILE A 103 30.17 7.12 5.02
C ILE A 103 31.17 7.53 3.95
N ASN A 104 31.24 6.79 2.84
CA ASN A 104 32.13 7.15 1.73
C ASN A 104 31.84 8.55 1.19
N GLY A 105 30.56 8.91 0.99
CA GLY A 105 30.17 10.25 0.55
C GLY A 105 30.55 11.34 1.55
N ILE A 106 30.38 11.07 2.85
CA ILE A 106 30.79 11.98 3.92
C ILE A 106 32.31 12.16 3.95
N MET A 107 33.08 11.09 3.79
CA MET A 107 34.55 11.14 3.78
C MET A 107 35.11 11.91 2.59
N VAL A 108 34.38 11.95 1.47
CA VAL A 108 34.69 12.82 0.31
C VAL A 108 34.38 14.30 0.61
N GLY A 109 33.58 14.59 1.64
CA GLY A 109 33.19 15.94 2.04
C GLY A 109 31.82 16.38 1.50
N TYR A 110 31.01 15.45 0.99
CA TYR A 110 29.65 15.77 0.55
C TYR A 110 28.72 15.99 1.75
N THR A 111 27.76 16.92 1.59
CA THR A 111 26.74 17.25 2.60
C THR A 111 25.39 17.47 1.93
N GLY A 112 24.29 17.43 2.69
CA GLY A 112 22.95 17.72 2.17
C GLY A 112 22.38 16.69 1.18
N PHE A 113 22.84 15.44 1.24
CA PHE A 113 22.40 14.36 0.35
C PHE A 113 21.77 13.20 1.12
N VAL A 114 20.97 12.40 0.41
CA VAL A 114 20.41 11.12 0.84
C VAL A 114 20.94 10.04 -0.10
N ILE A 115 21.33 8.89 0.44
CA ILE A 115 21.70 7.72 -0.36
C ILE A 115 20.44 6.90 -0.67
N GLY A 116 20.30 6.42 -1.90
CA GLY A 116 19.20 5.53 -2.27
C GLY A 116 19.53 4.68 -3.49
N PRO A 117 18.87 3.52 -3.65
CA PRO A 117 19.00 2.71 -4.85
C PRO A 117 18.28 3.36 -6.04
N ILE A 118 19.00 3.61 -7.12
CA ILE A 118 18.46 4.03 -8.43
C ILE A 118 18.95 3.03 -9.48
N ASN A 119 18.01 2.33 -10.13
CA ASN A 119 18.31 1.34 -11.17
C ASN A 119 19.38 0.30 -10.76
N GLY A 120 19.36 -0.16 -9.51
CA GLY A 120 20.28 -1.17 -8.99
C GLY A 120 21.61 -0.64 -8.46
N ASN A 121 21.90 0.66 -8.60
CA ASN A 121 23.09 1.30 -8.06
C ASN A 121 22.73 2.26 -6.92
N TYR A 122 23.62 2.42 -5.93
CA TYR A 122 23.44 3.42 -4.88
C TYR A 122 23.97 4.76 -5.35
N ALA A 123 23.09 5.77 -5.36
CA ALA A 123 23.39 7.11 -5.81
C ALA A 123 23.16 8.14 -4.68
N TYR A 124 23.89 9.24 -4.74
CA TYR A 124 23.70 10.40 -3.87
C TYR A 124 22.63 11.31 -4.48
N ILE A 125 21.56 11.56 -3.74
CA ILE A 125 20.41 12.35 -4.17
C ILE A 125 20.33 13.60 -3.31
N PRO A 126 20.23 14.82 -3.87
CA PRO A 126 20.05 16.04 -3.09
C PRO A 126 18.81 15.97 -2.19
N MET A 127 18.92 16.42 -0.94
CA MET A 127 17.81 16.36 0.02
C MET A 127 16.59 17.17 -0.41
N GLU A 128 16.79 18.27 -1.13
CA GLU A 128 15.72 19.14 -1.63
C GLU A 128 14.81 18.40 -2.62
N ASP A 129 15.40 17.64 -3.55
CA ASP A 129 14.68 16.85 -4.53
C ASP A 129 13.87 15.73 -3.85
N VAL A 130 14.46 15.10 -2.83
CA VAL A 130 13.79 14.03 -2.05
C VAL A 130 12.59 14.58 -1.27
N ALA A 131 12.69 15.78 -0.70
CA ALA A 131 11.61 16.38 0.07
C ALA A 131 10.38 16.73 -0.79
N GLN A 132 10.61 17.10 -2.05
CA GLN A 132 9.53 17.41 -3.00
C GLN A 132 8.96 16.17 -3.68
N ALA A 133 9.80 15.16 -3.91
CA ALA A 133 9.42 13.95 -4.63
C ALA A 133 8.38 13.13 -3.85
N LYS A 134 7.32 12.73 -4.54
CA LYS A 134 6.35 11.74 -4.06
C LYS A 134 6.28 10.61 -5.06
N SER A 135 6.36 9.37 -4.57
CA SER A 135 6.21 8.17 -5.39
C SER A 135 4.90 7.47 -5.06
N PRO A 136 3.75 7.89 -5.64
CA PRO A 136 2.51 7.12 -5.56
C PRO A 136 2.57 5.86 -6.44
N VAL A 137 1.80 4.84 -6.08
CA VAL A 137 1.54 3.70 -6.98
C VAL A 137 0.90 4.21 -8.28
N GLY A 138 1.49 3.86 -9.42
CA GLY A 138 0.92 4.17 -10.73
C GLY A 138 -0.24 3.24 -11.07
N THR A 139 -1.43 3.80 -11.25
CA THR A 139 -2.67 3.06 -11.63
C THR A 139 -2.64 2.55 -13.08
N LYS A 140 -1.57 2.83 -13.85
CA LYS A 140 -1.41 2.38 -15.23
C LYS A 140 -0.26 1.39 -15.40
N ASP A 141 0.42 1.06 -14.31
CA ASP A 141 1.62 0.23 -14.35
C ASP A 141 1.26 -1.26 -14.42
N HIS A 142 2.22 -2.08 -14.87
CA HIS A 142 2.04 -3.53 -14.93
C HIS A 142 1.69 -4.14 -13.57
N LYS A 143 2.31 -3.66 -12.48
CA LYS A 143 2.00 -4.12 -11.13
C LYS A 143 0.53 -3.86 -10.76
N TRP A 144 0.00 -2.70 -11.14
CA TRP A 144 -1.41 -2.37 -10.93
C TRP A 144 -2.34 -3.25 -11.77
N ALA A 145 -1.97 -3.52 -13.02
CA ALA A 145 -2.72 -4.45 -13.86
C ALA A 145 -2.78 -5.86 -13.23
N CYS A 146 -1.68 -6.32 -12.63
CA CYS A 146 -1.63 -7.61 -11.94
C CYS A 146 -2.52 -7.62 -10.68
N VAL A 147 -2.51 -6.55 -9.88
CA VAL A 147 -3.44 -6.41 -8.74
C VAL A 147 -4.89 -6.49 -9.21
N ARG A 148 -5.23 -5.79 -10.30
CA ARG A 148 -6.59 -5.81 -10.86
C ARG A 148 -7.00 -7.19 -11.36
N SER A 149 -6.08 -7.96 -11.95
CA SER A 149 -6.40 -9.32 -12.40
C SER A 149 -6.62 -10.29 -11.23
N ILE A 150 -5.88 -10.14 -10.12
CA ILE A 150 -6.01 -11.01 -8.95
C ILE A 150 -7.28 -10.69 -8.17
N THR A 151 -7.50 -9.40 -7.89
CA THR A 151 -8.61 -8.94 -7.04
C THR A 151 -9.93 -8.80 -7.80
N ALA A 152 -9.92 -8.95 -9.13
CA ALA A 152 -11.04 -8.61 -10.02
C ALA A 152 -11.64 -7.21 -9.74
N HIS A 153 -10.80 -6.28 -9.31
CA HIS A 153 -11.25 -4.99 -8.76
C HIS A 153 -12.09 -4.20 -9.77
N PRO A 154 -13.33 -3.80 -9.42
CA PRO A 154 -14.15 -2.98 -10.28
C PRO A 154 -13.57 -1.56 -10.39
N ASN A 155 -13.79 -0.93 -11.54
CA ASN A 155 -13.47 0.49 -11.68
C ASN A 155 -14.56 1.29 -10.95
N PHE A 156 -14.28 1.81 -9.75
CA PHE A 156 -15.16 2.75 -9.03
C PHE A 156 -15.14 4.17 -9.66
N GLN A 157 -15.11 4.26 -10.98
CA GLN A 157 -15.20 5.54 -11.69
C GLN A 157 -16.67 5.92 -11.88
N PHE A 158 -16.97 7.22 -11.79
CA PHE A 158 -18.29 7.77 -12.06
C PHE A 158 -18.75 7.38 -13.46
N THR A 159 -19.73 6.49 -13.57
CA THR A 159 -20.61 6.44 -14.74
C THR A 159 -21.62 7.56 -14.58
N THR A 160 -21.42 8.65 -15.33
CA THR A 160 -22.45 9.67 -15.56
C THR A 160 -23.65 9.05 -16.27
#